data_AF-R7U170-F1
#
_entry.id   AF-R7U170-F1
#
_cell.length_a   1.000
_cell.length_b   1.000
_cell.length_c   1.000
_cell.angle_alpha   90.00
_cell.angle_beta   90.00
_cell.angle_gamma   90.00
#
_symmetry.space_group_name_H-M   'P 1'
#
loop_
_entity.id
_entity.type
_entity.pdbx_description
1 polymer ?
#
loop_
_entity_poly.entity_id
_entity_poly.type
_entity_poly.pdbx_seq_one_letter_code
_entity_poly.pdbx_strand_id
1 'polypeptide(L)'
;MYVEESDKILFPCSPHLGTLDELSEHGLYLSDIPLHDSTRDLILLSEQLRAEYELTKRLEDATDTCQRTYGELQVQKEMADKLLYSILPPPVADQLRLGNQVPPVKYQSATILFSGICDFNQICTRSSPIMVVQLLNELFQKFDALAEPRIYNVYKVETVGDKYMLASGLPERTELHARNMALVALDMMDVAKDTFIDGHRVQVSIDHCWSTITT
;
A
#
# COMPACT_ATOMS: atom_id res chain seq x y z
N MET A 1 13.68 37.72 -64.58
CA MET A 1 13.08 37.65 -65.94
C MET A 1 13.24 39.01 -66.59
N TYR A 2 13.97 39.10 -67.69
CA TYR A 2 14.09 40.37 -68.43
C TYR A 2 12.83 40.58 -69.28
N VAL A 3 12.28 41.79 -69.25
CA VAL A 3 11.06 42.16 -69.97
C VAL A 3 11.44 43.19 -71.04
N GLU A 4 11.62 42.71 -72.27
CA GLU A 4 12.12 43.48 -73.42
C GLU A 4 11.32 44.76 -73.69
N GLU A 5 9.99 44.70 -73.62
CA GLU A 5 9.08 45.81 -73.93
C GLU A 5 9.26 47.03 -73.01
N SER A 6 9.82 46.82 -71.82
CA SER A 6 9.99 47.85 -70.79
C SER A 6 11.44 48.10 -70.39
N ASP A 7 12.38 47.36 -71.00
CA ASP A 7 13.81 47.34 -70.66
C ASP A 7 14.09 47.18 -69.15
N LYS A 8 13.37 46.28 -68.48
CA LYS A 8 13.47 46.05 -67.02
C LYS A 8 13.66 44.59 -66.67
N ILE A 9 14.25 44.34 -65.49
CA ILE A 9 14.37 43.00 -64.93
C ILE A 9 13.32 42.82 -63.82
N LEU A 10 12.41 41.87 -64.01
CA LEU A 10 11.46 41.39 -63.01
C LEU A 10 12.11 40.32 -62.13
N PHE A 11 11.96 40.45 -60.81
CA PHE A 11 12.41 39.46 -59.83
C PHE A 11 11.19 38.88 -59.08
N PRO A 12 10.53 37.84 -59.63
CA PRO A 12 9.52 37.11 -58.88
C PRO A 12 10.23 36.31 -57.78
N CYS A 13 9.91 36.58 -56.52
CA CYS A 13 10.52 35.93 -55.38
C CYS A 13 9.47 35.71 -54.29
N SER A 14 9.59 34.58 -53.61
CA SER A 14 8.84 34.26 -52.40
C SER A 14 9.78 34.36 -51.20
N PRO A 15 9.30 34.79 -50.02
CA PRO A 15 10.10 34.77 -48.82
C PRO A 15 10.47 33.33 -48.46
N HIS A 16 11.67 33.12 -47.91
CA HIS A 16 12.14 31.80 -47.49
C HIS A 16 11.95 31.66 -45.97
N LEU A 17 10.72 31.33 -45.57
CA LEU A 17 10.27 31.25 -44.18
C LEU A 17 9.55 29.93 -43.95
N GLY A 18 9.73 29.32 -42.77
CA GLY A 18 9.20 28.01 -42.43
C GLY A 18 8.11 28.00 -41.35
N THR A 19 7.93 29.08 -40.59
CA THR A 19 7.00 29.13 -39.44
C THR A 19 6.25 30.46 -39.35
N LEU A 20 5.17 30.51 -38.55
CA LEU A 20 4.47 31.78 -38.28
C LEU A 20 5.31 32.73 -37.41
N ASP A 21 6.15 32.19 -36.53
CA ASP A 21 7.04 32.98 -35.68
C ASP A 21 8.05 33.76 -36.55
N GLU A 22 8.69 33.10 -37.52
CA GLU A 22 9.62 33.73 -38.46
C GLU A 22 8.96 34.81 -39.32
N LEU A 23 7.69 34.61 -39.74
CA LEU A 23 6.90 35.63 -40.44
C LEU A 23 6.77 36.90 -39.57
N SER A 24 6.37 36.71 -38.31
CA SER A 24 6.17 37.82 -37.37
C SER A 24 7.46 38.57 -37.06
N GLU A 25 8.60 37.86 -36.93
CA GLU A 25 9.92 38.45 -36.71
C GLU A 25 10.36 39.36 -37.87
N HIS A 26 9.93 39.05 -39.09
CA HIS A 26 10.22 39.84 -40.29
C HIS A 26 9.12 40.87 -40.62
N GLY A 27 8.12 41.03 -39.73
CA GLY A 27 7.01 41.98 -39.92
C GLY A 27 6.09 41.63 -41.08
N LEU A 28 6.07 40.37 -41.50
CA LEU A 28 5.23 39.85 -42.56
C LEU A 28 4.03 39.11 -41.96
N TYR A 29 2.90 39.15 -42.65
CA TYR A 29 1.70 38.41 -42.29
C TYR A 29 1.44 37.30 -43.29
N LEU A 30 0.74 36.24 -42.84
CA LEU A 30 0.32 35.16 -43.73
C LEU A 30 -0.56 35.66 -44.90
N SER A 31 -1.25 36.80 -44.73
CA SER A 31 -2.01 37.45 -45.80
C SER A 31 -1.14 38.02 -46.92
N ASP A 32 0.14 38.28 -46.67
CA ASP A 32 1.08 38.85 -47.64
C ASP A 32 1.62 37.79 -48.61
N ILE A 33 1.42 36.50 -48.29
CA ILE A 33 1.80 35.37 -49.14
C ILE A 33 0.58 34.91 -49.97
N PRO A 34 0.67 34.92 -51.32
CA PRO A 34 -0.41 34.47 -52.19
C PRO A 34 -0.85 33.03 -51.92
N LEU A 35 -2.14 32.73 -52.15
CA LEU A 35 -2.69 31.37 -51.92
C LEU A 35 -2.07 30.28 -52.79
N HIS A 36 -1.51 30.64 -53.95
CA HIS A 36 -0.86 29.70 -54.88
C HIS A 36 0.64 29.52 -54.62
N ASP A 37 1.18 30.25 -53.64
CA ASP A 37 2.59 30.16 -53.25
C ASP A 37 2.78 29.00 -52.27
N SER A 38 3.65 28.06 -52.63
CA SER A 38 3.95 26.88 -51.81
C SER A 38 4.54 27.21 -50.44
N THR A 39 5.16 28.39 -50.26
CA THR A 39 5.65 28.83 -48.95
C THR A 39 4.50 28.93 -47.94
N ARG A 40 3.29 29.29 -48.39
CA ARG A 40 2.10 29.35 -47.53
C ARG A 40 1.73 27.98 -46.97
N ASP A 41 1.72 26.96 -47.82
CA ASP A 41 1.40 25.58 -47.43
C ASP A 41 2.45 25.02 -46.47
N LEU A 42 3.74 25.32 -46.71
CA LEU A 42 4.82 24.90 -45.82
C LEU A 42 4.69 25.48 -44.42
N ILE A 43 4.35 26.76 -44.30
CA ILE A 43 4.15 27.43 -43.01
C ILE A 43 2.94 26.85 -42.28
N LEU A 44 1.83 26.59 -42.97
CA LEU A 44 0.65 25.97 -42.35
C LEU A 44 0.92 24.53 -41.89
N LEU A 45 1.67 23.77 -42.69
CA LEU A 45 2.04 22.40 -42.37
C LEU A 45 2.98 22.35 -41.15
N SER A 46 3.93 23.27 -41.01
CA SER A 46 4.83 23.32 -39.86
C SER A 46 4.08 23.60 -38.55
N GLU A 47 3.10 24.51 -38.57
CA GLU A 47 2.24 24.77 -37.41
C GLU A 47 1.35 23.59 -37.07
N GLN A 48 0.81 22.90 -38.08
CA GLN A 48 0.01 21.69 -37.86
C GLN A 48 0.85 20.59 -37.21
N LEU A 49 2.07 20.34 -37.72
CA LEU A 49 2.99 19.37 -37.14
C LEU A 49 3.41 19.75 -35.72
N ARG A 50 3.63 21.04 -35.45
CA ARG A 50 3.95 21.56 -34.11
C ARG A 50 2.81 21.29 -33.13
N ALA A 51 1.57 21.57 -33.52
CA ALA A 51 0.39 21.32 -32.70
C ALA A 51 0.18 19.82 -32.42
N GLU A 52 0.36 18.97 -33.44
CA GLU A 52 0.27 17.52 -33.30
C GLU A 52 1.35 16.96 -32.37
N TYR A 53 2.59 17.46 -32.50
CA TYR A 53 3.68 17.10 -31.61
C TYR A 53 3.42 17.52 -30.16
N GLU A 54 2.93 18.74 -29.95
CA GLU A 54 2.62 19.24 -28.60
C GLU A 54 1.51 18.41 -27.93
N LEU A 55 0.47 18.06 -28.69
CA LEU A 55 -0.62 17.24 -28.19
C LEU A 55 -0.16 15.81 -27.86
N THR A 56 0.67 15.22 -28.73
CA THR A 56 1.28 13.90 -28.51
C THR A 56 2.13 13.90 -27.24
N LYS A 57 2.98 14.93 -27.07
CA LYS A 57 3.82 15.08 -25.87
C LYS A 57 2.99 15.21 -24.60
N ARG A 58 1.91 16.00 -24.61
CA ARG A 58 1.00 16.13 -23.46
C ARG A 58 0.32 14.81 -23.10
N LEU A 59 -0.04 14.01 -24.10
CA LEU A 59 -0.59 12.67 -23.89
C LEU A 59 0.43 11.72 -23.28
N GLU A 60 1.68 11.75 -23.75
CA GLU A 60 2.79 10.98 -23.17
C GLU A 60 3.01 11.37 -21.70
N ASP A 61 3.16 12.67 -21.42
CA ASP A 61 3.37 13.18 -20.05
C ASP A 61 2.21 12.83 -19.11
N ALA A 62 0.96 12.94 -19.59
CA ALA A 62 -0.23 12.57 -18.82
C ALA A 62 -0.30 11.06 -18.57
N THR A 63 0.06 10.24 -19.57
CA THR A 63 0.08 8.78 -19.45
C THR A 63 1.14 8.34 -18.44
N ASP A 64 2.35 8.90 -18.52
CA ASP A 64 3.43 8.65 -17.57
C ASP A 64 3.02 9.02 -16.14
N THR A 65 2.39 10.17 -15.96
CA THR A 65 1.92 10.63 -14.65
C THR A 65 0.82 9.71 -14.12
N CYS A 66 -0.12 9.29 -14.97
CA CYS A 66 -1.17 8.35 -14.63
C CYS A 66 -0.59 6.98 -14.20
N GLN A 67 0.41 6.47 -14.93
CA GLN A 67 1.07 5.21 -14.60
C GLN A 67 1.81 5.28 -13.25
N ARG A 68 2.53 6.38 -12.99
CA ARG A 68 3.22 6.58 -11.71
C ARG A 68 2.25 6.64 -10.54
N THR A 69 1.20 7.47 -10.66
CA THR A 69 0.18 7.62 -9.62
C THR A 69 -0.59 6.32 -9.39
N TYR A 70 -0.88 5.55 -10.44
CA TYR A 70 -1.49 4.23 -10.32
C TYR A 70 -0.58 3.25 -9.57
N GLY A 71 0.73 3.25 -9.85
CA GLY A 71 1.70 2.43 -9.12
C GLY A 71 1.77 2.77 -7.63
N GLU A 72 1.84 4.06 -7.29
CA GLU A 72 1.81 4.51 -5.90
C GLU A 72 0.51 4.12 -5.19
N LEU A 73 -0.63 4.30 -5.85
CA LEU A 73 -1.93 3.89 -5.33
C LEU A 73 -1.98 2.39 -5.05
N GLN A 74 -1.40 1.57 -5.93
CA GLN A 74 -1.36 0.13 -5.74
C GLN A 74 -0.50 -0.27 -4.53
N VAL A 75 0.66 0.36 -4.34
CA VAL A 75 1.50 0.14 -3.15
C VAL A 75 0.76 0.53 -1.87
N GLN A 76 0.09 1.68 -1.85
CA GLN A 76 -0.68 2.13 -0.70
C GLN A 76 -1.86 1.18 -0.41
N LYS A 77 -2.53 0.70 -1.46
CA LYS A 77 -3.60 -0.29 -1.33
C LYS A 77 -3.09 -1.60 -0.75
N GLU A 78 -1.95 -2.11 -1.23
CA GLU A 78 -1.35 -3.35 -0.70
C GLU A 78 -0.92 -3.20 0.77
N MET A 79 -0.38 -2.05 1.16
CA MET A 79 -0.06 -1.77 2.57
C MET A 79 -1.32 -1.72 3.43
N ALA A 80 -2.37 -1.06 2.96
CA ALA A 80 -3.66 -0.99 3.66
C ALA A 80 -4.30 -2.37 3.81
N ASP A 81 -4.31 -3.18 2.75
CA ASP A 81 -4.81 -4.55 2.78
C ASP A 81 -4.01 -5.40 3.79
N LYS A 82 -2.67 -5.36 3.75
CA LYS A 82 -1.82 -6.08 4.71
C LYS A 82 -2.13 -5.73 6.16
N LEU A 83 -2.32 -4.44 6.46
CA LEU A 83 -2.68 -3.99 7.81
C LEU A 83 -4.08 -4.47 8.21
N LEU A 84 -5.04 -4.45 7.29
CA LEU A 84 -6.40 -4.93 7.55
C LEU A 84 -6.40 -6.41 7.95
N TYR A 85 -5.69 -7.25 7.20
CA TYR A 85 -5.58 -8.69 7.48
C TYR A 85 -4.65 -9.03 8.66
N SER A 86 -3.78 -8.11 9.09
CA SER A 86 -2.93 -8.34 10.27
C SER A 86 -3.67 -8.10 11.59
N ILE A 87 -4.74 -7.31 11.56
CA ILE A 87 -5.52 -6.94 12.76
C ILE A 87 -6.79 -7.78 12.84
N LEU A 88 -7.45 -8.04 11.71
CA LEU A 88 -8.73 -8.72 11.67
C LEU A 88 -8.62 -10.13 11.10
N PRO A 89 -9.48 -11.06 11.55
CA PRO A 89 -9.53 -12.38 10.93
C PRO A 89 -9.94 -12.26 9.45
N PRO A 90 -9.42 -13.11 8.54
CA PRO A 90 -9.67 -12.99 7.10
C PRO A 90 -11.15 -12.88 6.69
N PRO A 91 -12.08 -13.68 7.26
CA PRO A 91 -13.50 -13.57 6.91
C PRO A 91 -14.12 -12.21 7.24
N VAL A 92 -13.65 -11.55 8.30
CA VAL A 92 -14.12 -10.23 8.75
C VAL A 92 -13.49 -9.13 7.90
N ALA A 93 -12.20 -9.22 7.63
CA ALA A 93 -11.47 -8.31 6.73
C ALA A 93 -12.08 -8.30 5.32
N ASP A 94 -12.43 -9.47 4.77
CA ASP A 94 -13.04 -9.60 3.45
C ASP A 94 -14.40 -8.90 3.37
N GLN A 95 -15.23 -9.02 4.41
CA GLN A 95 -16.53 -8.35 4.45
C GLN A 95 -16.38 -6.82 4.53
N LEU A 96 -15.45 -6.33 5.35
CA LEU A 96 -15.17 -4.89 5.45
C LEU A 96 -14.61 -4.32 4.15
N ARG A 97 -13.76 -5.07 3.44
CA ARG A 97 -13.23 -4.66 2.13
C ARG A 97 -14.32 -4.52 1.07
N LEU A 98 -15.38 -5.31 1.18
CA LEU A 98 -16.56 -5.22 0.31
C LEU A 98 -17.54 -4.11 0.74
N GLY A 99 -17.25 -3.36 1.81
CA GLY A 99 -18.14 -2.33 2.36
C GLY A 99 -19.36 -2.88 3.09
N ASN A 100 -19.36 -4.17 3.44
CA ASN A 100 -20.46 -4.80 4.14
C ASN A 100 -20.35 -4.55 5.65
N GLN A 101 -21.49 -4.45 6.32
CA GLN A 101 -21.54 -4.47 7.78
C GLN A 101 -21.30 -5.89 8.28
N VAL A 102 -20.48 -6.03 9.33
CA VAL A 102 -20.19 -7.31 9.99
C VAL A 102 -21.06 -7.39 11.24
N PRO A 103 -22.15 -8.18 11.24
CA PRO A 103 -23.00 -8.32 12.41
C PRO A 103 -22.29 -9.13 13.51
N PRO A 104 -22.61 -8.90 14.79
CA PRO A 104 -22.10 -9.72 15.90
C PRO A 104 -22.46 -11.20 15.72
N VAL A 105 -21.54 -12.09 16.06
CA VAL A 105 -21.69 -13.54 15.88
C VAL A 105 -21.52 -14.25 17.21
N LYS A 106 -22.54 -15.04 17.58
CA LYS A 106 -22.45 -15.93 18.73
C LYS A 106 -21.76 -17.24 18.35
N TYR A 107 -20.72 -17.58 19.09
CA TYR A 107 -20.02 -18.86 18.96
C TYR A 107 -20.47 -19.80 20.08
N GLN A 108 -20.94 -21.00 19.73
CA GLN A 108 -21.46 -21.98 20.70
C GLN A 108 -20.36 -22.66 21.50
N SER A 109 -19.22 -22.92 20.86
CA SER A 109 -18.06 -23.56 21.48
C SER A 109 -16.79 -22.88 20.99
N ALA A 110 -16.03 -22.35 21.93
CA ALA A 110 -14.73 -21.73 21.70
C ALA A 110 -13.89 -21.91 22.97
N THR A 111 -12.57 -21.79 22.85
CA THR A 111 -11.68 -21.77 24.01
C THR A 111 -10.77 -20.56 23.91
N ILE A 112 -10.76 -19.74 24.96
CA ILE A 112 -9.82 -18.62 25.12
C ILE A 112 -8.69 -19.05 26.04
N LEU A 113 -7.48 -18.61 25.75
CA LEU A 113 -6.34 -18.67 26.65
C LEU A 113 -5.86 -17.26 26.94
N PHE A 114 -5.64 -16.98 28.22
CA PHE A 114 -4.92 -15.79 28.67
C PHE A 114 -3.56 -16.21 29.18
N SER A 115 -2.50 -15.54 28.74
CA SER A 115 -1.18 -15.67 29.37
C SER A 115 -0.69 -14.32 29.85
N GLY A 116 0.02 -14.29 30.98
CA GLY A 116 0.61 -13.08 31.53
C GLY A 116 2.02 -13.34 32.05
N ILE A 117 2.84 -12.28 32.15
CA ILE A 117 4.18 -12.39 32.72
C ILE A 117 4.07 -12.28 34.24
N CYS A 118 4.56 -13.29 34.96
CA CYS A 118 4.60 -13.24 36.42
C CYS A 118 5.50 -12.09 36.88
N ASP A 119 5.06 -11.35 37.90
CA ASP A 119 5.79 -10.22 38.48
C ASP A 119 6.15 -9.10 37.48
N PHE A 120 5.40 -8.95 36.39
CA PHE A 120 5.66 -7.93 35.37
C PHE A 120 5.82 -6.51 35.93
N ASN A 121 4.98 -6.11 36.89
CA ASN A 121 5.08 -4.79 37.54
C ASN A 121 6.43 -4.58 38.25
N GLN A 122 7.00 -5.63 38.86
CA GLN A 122 8.31 -5.56 39.50
C GLN A 122 9.42 -5.42 38.46
N ILE A 123 9.31 -6.18 37.35
CA ILE A 123 10.23 -6.09 36.21
C ILE A 123 10.23 -4.66 35.64
N CYS A 124 9.06 -4.07 35.42
CA CYS A 124 8.93 -2.69 34.93
C CYS A 124 9.52 -1.64 35.87
N THR A 125 9.53 -1.90 37.18
CA THR A 125 10.10 -0.98 38.18
C THR A 125 11.63 -1.09 38.24
N ARG A 126 12.18 -2.28 37.98
CA ARG A 126 13.63 -2.56 38.12
C ARG A 126 14.41 -2.37 36.82
N SER A 127 13.79 -2.61 35.69
CA SER A 127 14.43 -2.63 34.37
C SER A 127 14.16 -1.35 33.59
N SER A 128 15.04 -1.02 32.65
CA SER A 128 14.86 0.13 31.77
C SER A 128 13.64 -0.09 30.84
N PRO A 129 12.85 0.95 30.52
CA PRO A 129 11.71 0.83 29.60
C PRO A 129 12.07 0.18 28.27
N ILE A 130 13.27 0.45 27.74
CA ILE A 130 13.72 -0.15 26.48
C ILE A 130 13.91 -1.67 26.59
N MET A 131 14.38 -2.16 27.74
CA MET A 131 14.59 -3.59 27.98
C MET A 131 13.27 -4.31 28.16
N VAL A 132 12.29 -3.68 28.81
CA VAL A 132 10.93 -4.23 28.95
C VAL A 132 10.27 -4.36 27.58
N VAL A 133 10.39 -3.35 26.72
CA VAL A 133 9.85 -3.42 25.35
C VAL A 133 10.55 -4.50 24.52
N GLN A 134 11.87 -4.64 24.65
CA GLN A 134 12.62 -5.72 23.98
C GLN A 134 12.17 -7.10 24.45
N LEU A 135 11.97 -7.28 25.75
CA LEU A 135 11.44 -8.51 26.33
C LEU A 135 10.05 -8.87 25.76
N LEU A 136 9.12 -7.90 25.78
CA LEU A 136 7.77 -8.12 25.25
C LEU A 136 7.81 -8.48 23.77
N ASN A 137 8.64 -7.79 22.97
CA ASN A 137 8.80 -8.09 21.56
C ASN A 137 9.37 -9.50 21.33
N GLU A 138 10.40 -9.90 22.07
CA GLU A 138 10.99 -11.24 21.93
C GLU A 138 9.97 -12.33 22.30
N LEU A 139 9.28 -12.18 23.42
CA LEU A 139 8.31 -13.16 23.91
C LEU A 139 7.09 -13.25 22.97
N PHE A 140 6.54 -12.10 22.54
CA PHE A 140 5.36 -12.08 21.68
C PHE A 140 5.68 -12.50 20.24
N GLN A 141 6.87 -12.25 19.71
CA GLN A 141 7.28 -12.82 18.42
C GLN A 141 7.32 -14.35 18.46
N LYS A 142 7.82 -14.91 19.56
CA LYS A 142 7.83 -16.35 19.80
C LYS A 142 6.40 -16.92 19.91
N PHE A 143 5.50 -16.23 20.61
CA PHE A 143 4.09 -16.64 20.71
C PHE A 143 3.32 -16.45 19.40
N ASP A 144 3.61 -15.40 18.62
CA ASP A 144 3.04 -15.16 17.30
C ASP A 144 3.40 -16.30 16.34
N ALA A 145 4.64 -16.82 16.42
CA ALA A 145 5.05 -17.98 15.63
C ALA A 145 4.23 -19.23 15.98
N LEU A 146 3.93 -19.47 17.26
CA LEU A 146 3.06 -20.58 17.70
C LEU A 146 1.59 -20.37 17.31
N ALA A 147 1.15 -19.12 17.24
CA ALA A 147 -0.21 -18.75 16.85
C ALA A 147 -0.44 -18.76 15.33
N GLU A 148 0.57 -19.17 14.54
CA GLU A 148 0.41 -19.26 13.09
C GLU A 148 -0.64 -20.35 12.75
N PRO A 149 -1.66 -20.03 11.92
CA PRO A 149 -2.80 -20.94 11.65
C PRO A 149 -2.41 -22.32 11.10
N ARG A 150 -1.21 -22.44 10.54
CA ARG A 150 -0.66 -23.69 9.98
C ARG A 150 -0.20 -24.67 11.06
N ILE A 151 0.16 -24.18 12.24
CA ILE A 151 0.66 -24.99 13.35
C ILE A 151 -0.53 -25.44 14.20
N TYR A 152 -1.29 -24.46 14.68
CA TYR A 152 -2.47 -24.67 15.49
C TYR A 152 -3.60 -23.80 14.95
N ASN A 153 -4.82 -24.35 14.85
CA ASN A 153 -5.99 -23.57 14.43
C ASN A 153 -6.45 -22.67 15.60
N VAL A 154 -5.66 -21.64 15.86
CA VAL A 154 -5.85 -20.61 16.90
C VAL A 154 -5.71 -19.22 16.27
N TYR A 155 -6.38 -18.25 16.86
CA TYR A 155 -6.43 -16.86 16.44
C TYR A 155 -5.94 -15.98 17.58
N LYS A 156 -5.01 -15.06 17.28
CA LYS A 156 -4.59 -14.00 18.20
C LYS A 156 -5.66 -12.92 18.23
N VAL A 157 -6.25 -12.68 19.40
CA VAL A 157 -7.30 -11.67 19.58
C VAL A 157 -6.67 -10.29 19.70
N GLU A 158 -6.23 -9.91 20.89
CA GLU A 158 -5.54 -8.65 21.17
C GLU A 158 -4.63 -8.83 22.39
N THR A 159 -3.59 -7.99 22.50
CA THR A 159 -2.72 -7.93 23.67
C THR A 159 -3.04 -6.68 24.49
N VAL A 160 -3.05 -6.81 25.82
CA VAL A 160 -3.21 -5.66 26.73
C VAL A 160 -2.07 -5.71 27.75
N GLY A 161 -1.07 -4.85 27.54
CA GLY A 161 0.11 -4.79 28.39
C GLY A 161 0.97 -6.06 28.29
N ASP A 162 1.11 -6.76 29.41
CA ASP A 162 1.87 -8.01 29.55
C ASP A 162 1.03 -9.27 29.24
N LYS A 163 -0.25 -9.08 28.93
CA LYS A 163 -1.17 -10.18 28.65
C LYS A 163 -1.28 -10.47 27.17
N TYR A 164 -1.23 -11.75 26.84
CA TYR A 164 -1.37 -12.28 25.49
C TYR A 164 -2.58 -13.21 25.43
N MET A 165 -3.46 -13.00 24.46
CA MET A 165 -4.76 -13.66 24.37
C MET A 165 -4.87 -14.43 23.06
N LEU A 166 -5.19 -15.72 23.18
CA LEU A 166 -5.46 -16.61 22.07
C LEU A 166 -6.87 -17.16 22.14
N ALA A 167 -7.46 -17.43 20.99
CA ALA A 167 -8.76 -18.06 20.89
C ALA A 167 -8.74 -19.20 19.87
N SER A 168 -9.47 -20.27 20.14
CA SER A 168 -9.72 -21.35 19.17
C SER A 168 -11.22 -21.60 19.07
N GLY A 169 -11.70 -21.95 17.89
CA GLY A 169 -13.13 -22.02 17.58
C GLY A 169 -13.73 -20.69 17.09
N LEU A 170 -12.90 -19.65 16.92
CA LEU A 170 -13.20 -18.41 16.21
C LEU A 170 -11.97 -17.91 15.42
N PRO A 171 -12.16 -17.23 14.27
CA PRO A 171 -13.42 -17.11 13.55
C PRO A 171 -13.89 -18.45 12.96
N GLU A 172 -12.96 -19.39 12.73
CA GLU A 172 -13.23 -20.72 12.22
C GLU A 172 -13.63 -21.67 13.34
N ARG A 173 -14.78 -22.31 13.18
CA ARG A 173 -15.30 -23.28 14.16
C ARG A 173 -14.53 -24.58 14.05
N THR A 174 -14.14 -25.15 15.19
CA THR A 174 -13.47 -26.44 15.25
C THR A 174 -13.86 -27.17 16.52
N GLU A 175 -14.18 -28.47 16.44
CA GLU A 175 -14.47 -29.31 17.61
C GLU A 175 -13.20 -29.60 18.45
N LEU A 176 -12.02 -29.36 17.88
CA LEU A 176 -10.72 -29.57 18.54
C LEU A 176 -10.22 -28.32 19.26
N HIS A 177 -11.07 -27.31 19.46
CA HIS A 177 -10.69 -26.00 20.01
C HIS A 177 -9.92 -26.12 21.34
N ALA A 178 -10.39 -26.98 22.26
CA ALA A 178 -9.77 -27.18 23.57
C ALA A 178 -8.42 -27.92 23.46
N ARG A 179 -8.33 -28.91 22.55
CA ARG A 179 -7.08 -29.66 22.30
C ARG A 179 -6.02 -28.75 21.70
N ASN A 180 -6.37 -27.97 20.67
CA ASN A 180 -5.45 -27.03 20.04
C ASN A 180 -4.93 -26.03 21.06
N MET A 181 -5.81 -25.51 21.91
CA MET A 181 -5.40 -24.56 22.95
C MET A 181 -4.48 -25.20 24.00
N ALA A 182 -4.74 -26.44 24.40
CA ALA A 182 -3.89 -27.16 25.35
C ALA A 182 -2.48 -27.42 24.78
N LEU A 183 -2.36 -27.74 23.49
CA LEU A 183 -1.07 -27.92 22.82
C LEU A 183 -0.30 -26.61 22.73
N VAL A 184 -0.97 -25.53 22.31
CA VAL A 184 -0.35 -24.20 22.26
C VAL A 184 0.11 -23.76 23.65
N ALA A 185 -0.68 -24.01 24.70
CA ALA A 185 -0.30 -23.68 26.07
C ALA A 185 1.00 -24.38 26.50
N LEU A 186 1.17 -25.66 26.15
CA LEU A 186 2.39 -26.41 26.44
C LEU A 186 3.59 -25.83 25.70
N ASP A 187 3.45 -25.55 24.41
CA ASP A 187 4.53 -24.97 23.61
C ASP A 187 4.89 -23.55 24.07
N MET A 188 3.91 -22.73 24.45
CA MET A 188 4.14 -21.40 25.03
C MET A 188 4.97 -21.50 26.32
N MET A 189 4.67 -22.48 27.18
CA MET A 189 5.46 -22.71 28.39
C MET A 189 6.89 -23.14 28.09
N ASP A 190 7.11 -23.96 27.05
CA ASP A 190 8.45 -24.39 26.67
C ASP A 190 9.27 -23.24 26.09
N VAL A 191 8.69 -22.46 25.18
CA VAL A 191 9.36 -21.34 24.53
C VAL A 191 9.62 -20.17 25.50
N ALA A 192 8.77 -19.98 26.51
CA ALA A 192 8.99 -18.99 27.55
C ALA A 192 10.23 -19.29 28.41
N LYS A 193 10.63 -20.57 28.58
CA LYS A 193 11.82 -20.95 29.37
C LYS A 193 13.13 -20.40 28.80
N ASP A 194 13.16 -20.13 27.51
CA ASP A 194 14.33 -19.62 26.78
C ASP A 194 14.40 -18.09 26.76
N THR A 195 13.51 -17.39 27.49
CA THR A 195 13.44 -15.94 27.52
C THR A 195 13.94 -15.40 28.87
N PHE A 196 14.84 -14.42 28.83
CA PHE A 196 15.52 -13.88 30.00
C PHE A 196 15.51 -12.35 30.01
N ILE A 197 15.43 -11.75 31.20
CA ILE A 197 15.63 -10.32 31.42
C ILE A 197 16.55 -10.11 32.63
N ASP A 198 17.58 -9.30 32.49
CA ASP A 198 18.57 -9.02 33.54
C ASP A 198 19.19 -10.30 34.16
N GLY A 199 19.36 -11.35 33.36
CA GLY A 199 19.88 -12.64 33.82
C GLY A 199 18.87 -13.51 34.60
N HIS A 200 17.62 -13.07 34.73
CA HIS A 200 16.53 -13.82 35.33
C HIS A 200 15.62 -14.43 34.27
N ARG A 201 15.17 -15.66 34.50
CA ARG A 201 14.19 -16.33 33.64
C ARG A 201 12.83 -15.68 33.80
N VAL A 202 12.17 -15.45 32.67
CA VAL A 202 10.81 -14.95 32.63
C VAL A 202 9.87 -16.10 32.93
N GLN A 203 8.93 -15.89 33.85
CA GLN A 203 7.87 -16.85 34.15
C GLN A 203 6.57 -16.34 33.54
N VAL A 204 5.84 -17.25 32.89
CA VAL A 204 4.56 -16.94 32.25
C VAL A 204 3.48 -17.78 32.93
N SER A 205 2.40 -17.15 33.36
CA SER A 205 1.19 -17.83 33.81
C SER A 205 0.25 -18.04 32.62
N ILE A 206 -0.50 -19.15 32.65
CA ILE A 206 -1.56 -19.43 31.68
C ILE A 206 -2.86 -19.59 32.48
N ASP A 207 -3.82 -18.69 32.25
CA ASP A 207 -5.05 -18.57 33.01
C ASP A 207 -6.30 -18.80 32.11
N HIS A 208 -7.27 -19.51 32.69
CA HIS A 208 -8.70 -19.62 32.32
C HIS A 208 -9.09 -19.92 30.84
N CYS A 209 -9.60 -21.14 30.63
CA CYS A 209 -10.33 -21.56 29.42
C CYS A 209 -11.84 -21.29 29.55
N TRP A 210 -12.37 -20.24 28.92
CA TRP A 210 -13.82 -20.00 28.84
C TRP A 210 -14.43 -20.76 27.66
N SER A 211 -15.65 -21.30 27.81
CA SER A 211 -16.34 -22.12 26.79
C SER A 211 -17.39 -21.39 25.96
N THR A 212 -17.77 -20.15 26.30
CA THR A 212 -18.80 -19.39 25.57
C THR A 212 -18.38 -17.94 25.39
N ILE A 213 -18.43 -17.45 24.15
CA ILE A 213 -18.03 -16.09 23.78
C ILE A 213 -19.13 -15.49 22.89
N THR A 214 -19.54 -14.27 23.21
CA THR A 214 -20.38 -13.44 22.35
C THR A 214 -19.51 -12.29 21.88
N THR A 215 -19.20 -12.22 20.59
CA THR A 215 -18.40 -11.15 19.98
C THR A 215 -19.25 -10.39 18.98
#